data_AF-A0A382UL51-F1
#
_entry.id   AF-A0A382UL51-F1
#
_cell.length_a   1.000
_cell.length_b   1.000
_cell.length_c   1.000
_cell.angle_alpha   90.00
_cell.angle_beta   90.00
_cell.angle_gamma   90.00
#
_symmetry.space_group_name_H-M   'P 1'
#
loop_
_entity.id
_entity.type
_entity.pdbx_description
1 polymer ?
#
loop_
_entity_poly.entity_id
_entity_poly.type
_entity_poly.pdbx_seq_one_letter_code
_entity_poly.pdbx_strand_id
1 'polypeptide(L)'
;VIGLTKHTHTFLILSFTICIMTQCTDRPSLPLSYGAFVQGNQTTFKVKAPKADRVFLVLFQNPEDKTGSEFLMKKTGDDWTITIEKAGHGTLYGYRLEGNYLGNDPDIIVADPYSLASVTQNTYRHVAKSLIIDTSFDWENDSWIKIDPRDLIIYEMHIRDMTAHHTSGSKNPGTYHGLVDPDQKGGIDHVKKMGVNAVQLLPTQDFANVEVPYKDKSASVFNNWNPYARNHWGYMTTFFFAPETYYGSDGT
;
A
#
# COMPACT_ATOMS: atom_id res chain seq x y z
N VAL A 1 50.75 -18.51 -72.56
CA VAL A 1 49.62 -19.19 -73.24
C VAL A 1 48.75 -19.79 -72.14
N ILE A 2 47.48 -19.35 -72.09
CA ILE A 2 46.38 -19.81 -71.22
C ILE A 2 46.50 -19.37 -69.75
N GLY A 3 45.54 -18.70 -69.12
CA GLY A 3 44.22 -18.24 -69.53
C GLY A 3 43.65 -17.35 -68.42
N LEU A 4 43.14 -16.17 -68.80
CA LEU A 4 42.46 -15.23 -67.91
C LEU A 4 41.00 -15.66 -67.77
N THR A 5 40.62 -16.20 -66.61
CA THR A 5 39.23 -16.44 -66.24
C THR A 5 38.66 -15.22 -65.53
N LYS A 6 37.63 -14.64 -66.14
CA LYS A 6 36.81 -13.56 -65.58
C LYS A 6 36.01 -14.09 -64.40
N HIS A 7 36.20 -13.51 -63.21
CA HIS A 7 35.27 -13.70 -62.10
C HIS A 7 34.16 -12.65 -62.16
N THR A 8 32.94 -13.14 -62.31
CA THR A 8 31.67 -12.43 -62.16
C THR A 8 31.47 -12.01 -60.71
N HIS A 9 31.25 -10.72 -60.46
CA HIS A 9 30.84 -10.22 -59.16
C HIS A 9 29.32 -10.38 -59.00
N THR A 10 28.91 -11.32 -58.16
CA THR A 10 27.52 -11.44 -57.69
C THR A 10 27.34 -10.52 -56.48
N PHE A 11 26.49 -9.50 -56.62
CA PHE A 11 26.03 -8.66 -55.52
C PHE A 11 25.08 -9.45 -54.61
N LEU A 12 25.38 -9.49 -53.30
CA LEU A 12 24.45 -9.95 -52.27
C LEU A 12 24.12 -8.73 -51.39
N ILE A 13 22.99 -8.08 -51.65
CA ILE A 13 22.47 -7.01 -50.80
C ILE A 13 21.73 -7.69 -49.64
N LEU A 14 22.37 -7.77 -48.47
CA LEU A 14 21.70 -8.14 -47.22
C LEU A 14 20.81 -6.97 -46.78
N SER A 15 19.52 -7.05 -47.07
CA SER A 15 18.51 -6.19 -46.47
C SER A 15 18.34 -6.59 -45.00
N PHE A 16 18.95 -5.85 -44.08
CA PHE A 16 18.65 -5.93 -42.65
C PHE A 16 17.26 -5.36 -42.41
N THR A 17 16.24 -6.22 -42.39
CA THR A 17 14.94 -5.87 -41.85
C THR A 17 15.09 -5.74 -40.34
N ILE A 18 15.18 -4.50 -39.85
CA ILE A 18 15.07 -4.18 -38.42
C ILE A 18 13.66 -4.59 -38.00
N CYS A 19 13.55 -5.78 -37.41
CA CYS A 19 12.36 -6.21 -36.71
C CYS A 19 12.30 -5.41 -35.41
N ILE A 20 11.56 -4.31 -35.41
CA ILE A 20 11.23 -3.57 -34.19
C ILE A 20 10.40 -4.55 -33.36
N MET A 21 11.06 -5.21 -32.41
CA MET A 21 10.40 -5.96 -31.35
C MET A 21 9.61 -4.95 -30.54
N THR A 22 8.33 -4.81 -30.86
CA THR A 22 7.36 -4.10 -30.04
C THR A 22 7.38 -4.76 -28.68
N GLN A 23 8.05 -4.13 -27.72
CA GLN A 23 7.98 -4.51 -26.32
C GLN A 23 6.50 -4.62 -25.93
N CYS A 24 6.16 -5.69 -25.20
CA CYS A 24 4.85 -5.83 -24.60
C CYS A 24 4.51 -4.53 -23.87
N THR A 25 3.46 -3.89 -24.36
CA THR A 25 2.89 -2.63 -23.89
C THR A 25 2.84 -2.55 -22.37
N ASP A 26 3.43 -1.50 -21.80
CA ASP A 26 3.02 -0.96 -20.51
C ASP A 26 1.50 -0.94 -20.48
N ARG A 27 0.88 -1.79 -19.66
CA ARG A 27 -0.53 -1.59 -19.35
C ARG A 27 -0.58 -0.27 -18.60
N PRO A 28 -1.27 0.77 -19.10
CA PRO A 28 -1.47 1.96 -18.29
C PRO A 28 -2.13 1.51 -17.00
N SER A 29 -1.56 1.87 -15.85
CA SER A 29 -2.28 1.73 -14.59
C SER A 29 -3.57 2.53 -14.75
N LEU A 30 -4.71 1.86 -14.62
CA LEU A 30 -5.98 2.59 -14.58
C LEU A 30 -5.93 3.45 -13.31
N PRO A 31 -6.06 4.79 -13.43
CA PRO A 31 -6.05 5.63 -12.24
C PRO A 31 -7.19 5.21 -11.32
N LEU A 32 -6.97 5.33 -10.00
CA LEU A 32 -8.02 5.07 -9.03
C LEU A 32 -9.24 5.94 -9.33
N SER A 33 -10.43 5.35 -9.28
CA SER A 33 -11.69 6.07 -9.50
C SER A 33 -12.20 6.79 -8.25
N TYR A 34 -11.60 6.51 -7.09
CA TYR A 34 -12.02 6.94 -5.75
C TYR A 34 -10.78 7.20 -4.88
N GLY A 35 -10.95 8.02 -3.84
CA GLY A 35 -9.87 8.48 -2.96
C GLY A 35 -9.74 9.99 -2.92
N ALA A 36 -8.58 10.47 -2.49
CA ALA A 36 -8.17 11.87 -2.50
C ALA A 36 -7.21 12.17 -3.65
N PHE A 37 -7.56 13.12 -4.51
CA PHE A 37 -6.80 13.48 -5.70
C PHE A 37 -6.27 14.91 -5.57
N VAL A 38 -4.98 15.03 -5.28
CA VAL A 38 -4.28 16.31 -5.13
C VAL A 38 -3.97 16.90 -6.51
N GLN A 39 -4.38 18.14 -6.75
CA GLN A 39 -4.08 18.91 -7.97
C GLN A 39 -3.72 20.35 -7.60
N GLY A 40 -2.43 20.67 -7.62
CA GLY A 40 -1.94 22.00 -7.22
C GLY A 40 -2.26 22.27 -5.74
N ASN A 41 -3.07 23.29 -5.47
CA ASN A 41 -3.49 23.68 -4.11
C ASN A 41 -4.90 23.19 -3.75
N GLN A 42 -5.48 22.28 -4.53
CA GLN A 42 -6.81 21.73 -4.27
C GLN A 42 -6.75 20.21 -4.22
N THR A 43 -7.65 19.62 -3.45
CA THR A 43 -7.85 18.18 -3.43
C THR A 43 -9.30 17.85 -3.66
N THR A 44 -9.55 16.98 -4.63
CA THR A 44 -10.87 16.40 -4.86
C THR A 44 -10.97 15.08 -4.11
N PHE A 45 -11.97 14.96 -3.24
CA PHE A 45 -12.29 13.75 -2.50
C PHE A 45 -13.48 13.08 -3.16
N LYS A 46 -13.38 11.76 -3.40
CA LYS A 46 -14.44 11.00 -4.04
C LYS A 46 -14.61 9.63 -3.38
N VAL A 47 -15.83 9.35 -2.91
CA VAL A 47 -16.21 8.06 -2.29
C VAL A 47 -17.54 7.56 -2.84
N LYS A 48 -17.68 6.24 -2.97
CA LYS A 48 -18.95 5.62 -3.37
C LYS A 48 -19.74 5.20 -2.14
N ALA A 49 -20.94 5.73 -1.97
CA ALA A 49 -21.82 5.41 -0.85
C ALA A 49 -23.30 5.49 -1.29
N PRO A 50 -23.80 4.51 -2.07
CA PRO A 50 -25.13 4.58 -2.71
C PRO A 50 -26.27 4.73 -1.71
N LYS A 51 -26.13 4.06 -0.55
CA LYS A 51 -27.14 3.97 0.51
C LYS A 51 -26.99 5.05 1.60
N ALA A 52 -26.06 5.99 1.45
CA ALA A 52 -25.99 7.15 2.32
C ALA A 52 -27.02 8.20 1.87
N ASP A 53 -27.63 8.86 2.86
CA ASP A 53 -28.52 10.01 2.65
C ASP A 53 -27.71 11.31 2.64
N ARG A 54 -26.65 11.38 3.47
CA ARG A 54 -25.66 12.45 3.49
C ARG A 54 -24.26 11.88 3.74
N VAL A 55 -23.25 12.49 3.12
CA VAL A 55 -21.85 12.19 3.39
C VAL A 55 -21.12 13.50 3.65
N PHE A 56 -20.38 13.54 4.74
CA PHE A 56 -19.52 14.65 5.10
C PHE A 56 -18.07 14.22 4.97
N LEU A 57 -17.26 15.02 4.29
CA LEU A 57 -15.82 14.98 4.45
C LEU A 57 -15.48 15.61 5.80
N VAL A 58 -14.66 14.95 6.60
CA VAL A 58 -14.17 15.47 7.88
C VAL A 58 -12.66 15.65 7.78
N LEU A 59 -12.19 16.88 8.02
CA LEU A 59 -10.75 17.21 8.07
C LEU A 59 -10.30 17.40 9.51
N PHE A 60 -9.20 16.75 9.88
CA PHE A 60 -8.65 16.78 11.24
C PHE A 60 -7.36 17.60 11.28
N GLN A 61 -7.05 18.18 12.44
CA GLN A 61 -5.78 18.87 12.65
C GLN A 61 -4.72 17.92 13.18
N ASN A 62 -5.12 16.97 14.04
CA ASN A 62 -4.21 16.03 14.69
C ASN A 62 -4.69 14.57 14.58
N PRO A 63 -3.76 13.59 14.67
CA PRO A 63 -4.05 12.16 14.73
C PRO A 63 -5.03 11.74 15.83
N GLU A 64 -5.09 12.46 16.95
CA GLU A 64 -5.94 12.13 18.10
C GLU A 64 -7.33 12.80 18.09
N ASP A 65 -7.56 13.74 17.18
CA ASP A 65 -8.81 14.50 17.14
C ASP A 65 -10.01 13.57 16.91
N LYS A 66 -11.04 13.66 17.76
CA LYS A 66 -12.27 12.87 17.60
C LYS A 66 -13.29 13.51 16.66
N THR A 67 -13.14 14.80 16.43
CA THR A 67 -14.00 15.62 15.57
C THR A 67 -13.13 16.49 14.68
N GLY A 68 -13.69 17.02 13.60
CA GLY A 68 -12.97 17.85 12.64
C GLY A 68 -13.87 18.88 11.98
N SER A 69 -13.31 19.59 11.00
CA SER A 69 -14.10 20.48 10.14
C SER A 69 -14.87 19.64 9.14
N GLU A 70 -16.19 19.80 9.10
CA GLU A 70 -17.08 18.98 8.28
C GLU A 70 -17.58 19.73 7.05
N PHE A 71 -17.59 19.04 5.92
CA PHE A 71 -18.03 19.59 4.64
C PHE A 71 -18.98 18.61 3.97
N LEU A 72 -20.22 19.05 3.72
CA LEU A 72 -21.21 18.25 3.03
C LEU A 72 -20.79 17.99 1.57
N MET A 73 -20.70 16.72 1.19
CA MET A 73 -20.32 16.31 -0.16
C MET A 73 -21.52 16.35 -1.11
N LYS A 74 -21.25 16.58 -2.41
CA LYS A 74 -22.27 16.55 -3.46
C LYS A 74 -22.45 15.11 -3.98
N LYS A 75 -23.70 14.62 -3.99
CA LYS A 75 -24.05 13.33 -4.59
C LYS A 75 -24.22 13.46 -6.11
N THR A 76 -23.71 12.50 -6.89
CA THR A 76 -23.98 12.35 -8.32
C THR A 76 -24.05 10.85 -8.64
N GLY A 77 -25.26 10.34 -8.87
CA GLY A 77 -25.49 8.89 -8.89
C GLY A 77 -25.20 8.28 -7.52
N ASP A 78 -24.30 7.30 -7.48
CA ASP A 78 -23.85 6.64 -6.25
C ASP A 78 -22.59 7.26 -5.63
N ASP A 79 -21.98 8.21 -6.34
CA ASP A 79 -20.71 8.82 -5.97
C ASP A 79 -20.96 10.12 -5.17
N TRP A 80 -20.11 10.35 -4.18
CA TRP A 80 -20.04 11.57 -3.39
C TRP A 80 -18.72 12.28 -3.68
N THR A 81 -18.79 13.58 -3.96
CA THR A 81 -17.60 14.35 -4.35
C THR A 81 -17.59 15.73 -3.72
N ILE A 82 -16.41 16.19 -3.33
CA ILE A 82 -16.15 17.57 -2.93
C ILE A 82 -14.72 17.94 -3.31
N THR A 83 -14.47 19.23 -3.57
CA THR A 83 -13.11 19.77 -3.76
C THR A 83 -12.84 20.80 -2.68
N ILE A 84 -11.72 20.65 -1.99
CA ILE A 84 -11.30 21.54 -0.91
C ILE A 84 -10.00 22.23 -1.31
N GLU A 85 -9.94 23.54 -1.13
CA GLU A 85 -8.69 24.30 -1.26
C GLU A 85 -7.80 24.12 -0.03
N LYS A 86 -6.48 24.13 -0.22
CA LYS A 86 -5.46 24.02 0.84
C LYS A 86 -5.48 22.70 1.62
N ALA A 87 -6.03 21.63 1.05
CA ALA A 87 -5.95 20.28 1.59
C ALA A 87 -4.81 19.50 0.88
N GLY A 88 -3.55 19.83 1.19
CA GLY A 88 -2.37 19.21 0.57
C GLY A 88 -1.88 17.94 1.28
N HIS A 89 -0.66 17.51 0.95
CA HIS A 89 0.03 16.44 1.69
C HIS A 89 0.09 16.76 3.20
N GLY A 90 -0.05 15.74 4.04
CA GLY A 90 -0.17 15.89 5.49
C GLY A 90 -1.60 16.06 6.00
N THR A 91 -2.58 16.30 5.12
CA THR A 91 -3.99 16.45 5.54
C THR A 91 -4.54 15.11 6.04
N LEU A 92 -5.08 15.13 7.25
CA LEU A 92 -5.81 14.02 7.86
C LEU A 92 -7.30 14.15 7.55
N TYR A 93 -7.93 13.07 7.10
CA TYR A 93 -9.34 13.09 6.74
C TYR A 93 -10.06 11.76 7.00
N GLY A 94 -11.39 11.84 6.93
CA GLY A 94 -12.31 10.69 6.93
C GLY A 94 -13.68 11.10 6.43
N TYR A 95 -14.63 10.17 6.47
CA TYR A 95 -16.01 10.39 6.04
C TYR A 95 -16.99 10.07 7.16
N ARG A 96 -17.96 10.94 7.38
CA ARG A 96 -19.10 10.70 8.26
C ARG A 96 -20.32 10.47 7.41
N LEU A 97 -20.96 9.32 7.58
CA LEU A 97 -22.09 8.89 6.76
C LEU A 97 -23.36 8.93 7.59
N GLU A 98 -24.43 9.44 7.00
CA GLU A 98 -25.74 9.43 7.63
C GLU A 98 -26.78 8.73 6.75
N GLY A 99 -27.82 8.22 7.41
CA GLY A 99 -28.99 7.65 6.78
C GLY A 99 -29.44 6.39 7.48
N ASN A 100 -30.57 5.83 7.05
CA ASN A 100 -31.20 4.70 7.75
C ASN A 100 -30.61 3.32 7.40
N TYR A 101 -29.58 3.26 6.55
CA TYR A 101 -28.94 2.00 6.19
C TYR A 101 -27.98 1.53 7.31
N LEU A 102 -28.01 0.22 7.59
CA LEU A 102 -27.14 -0.39 8.60
C LEU A 102 -25.66 -0.07 8.32
N GLY A 103 -24.98 0.52 9.30
CA GLY A 103 -23.59 0.94 9.20
C GLY A 103 -23.39 2.43 8.88
N ASN A 104 -24.43 3.15 8.46
CA ASN A 104 -24.40 4.61 8.47
C ASN A 104 -24.70 5.07 9.90
N ASP A 105 -23.67 5.50 10.61
CA ASP A 105 -23.76 5.98 11.98
C ASP A 105 -23.23 7.41 12.04
N PRO A 106 -24.07 8.41 12.38
CA PRO A 106 -23.65 9.80 12.45
C PRO A 106 -22.59 10.07 13.52
N ASP A 107 -22.37 9.15 14.46
CA ASP A 107 -21.35 9.29 15.51
C ASP A 107 -20.01 8.63 15.13
N ILE A 108 -19.94 7.98 13.96
CA ILE A 108 -18.75 7.29 13.47
C ILE A 108 -18.17 8.00 12.25
N ILE A 109 -16.87 8.25 12.30
CA ILE A 109 -16.09 8.71 11.14
C ILE A 109 -15.24 7.54 10.66
N VAL A 110 -15.40 7.17 9.39
CA VAL A 110 -14.64 6.10 8.75
C VAL A 110 -13.51 6.68 7.91
N ALA A 111 -12.36 6.03 7.92
CA ALA A 111 -11.29 6.35 6.97
C ALA A 111 -11.66 5.93 5.55
N ASP A 112 -10.98 6.51 4.57
CA ASP A 112 -11.17 6.23 3.15
C ASP A 112 -10.74 4.79 2.81
N PRO A 113 -11.62 3.96 2.19
CA PRO A 113 -11.23 2.64 1.70
C PRO A 113 -10.10 2.66 0.66
N TYR A 114 -9.90 3.80 0.00
CA TYR A 114 -8.85 4.03 -1.00
C TYR A 114 -7.67 4.83 -0.44
N SER A 115 -7.55 4.95 0.88
CA SER A 115 -6.44 5.65 1.52
C SER A 115 -5.11 5.02 1.15
N LEU A 116 -4.15 5.84 0.72
CA LEU A 116 -2.78 5.40 0.43
C LEU A 116 -1.90 5.33 1.68
N ALA A 117 -2.32 5.98 2.76
CA ALA A 117 -1.74 5.86 4.09
C ALA A 117 -2.82 5.99 5.16
N SER A 118 -2.68 5.23 6.23
CA SER A 118 -3.55 5.25 7.41
C SER A 118 -2.77 5.72 8.63
N VAL A 119 -3.45 6.48 9.49
CA VAL A 119 -2.96 6.81 10.83
C VAL A 119 -3.88 6.10 11.81
N THR A 120 -3.39 4.99 12.35
CA THR A 120 -4.16 4.05 13.18
C THR A 120 -3.81 4.22 14.66
N GLN A 121 -4.85 4.22 15.50
CA GLN A 121 -4.65 4.09 16.94
C GLN A 121 -4.44 2.62 17.29
N ASN A 122 -3.32 2.32 17.97
CA ASN A 122 -2.93 0.99 18.43
C ASN A 122 -3.84 0.45 19.56
N THR A 123 -5.13 0.30 19.26
CA THR A 123 -6.19 -0.23 20.14
C THR A 123 -6.96 -1.33 19.41
N TYR A 124 -7.65 -2.20 20.14
CA TYR A 124 -8.43 -3.28 19.53
C TYR A 124 -9.61 -2.79 18.66
N ARG A 125 -9.95 -1.49 18.72
CA ARG A 125 -10.97 -0.88 17.87
C ARG A 125 -10.42 -0.41 16.51
N HIS A 126 -9.10 -0.35 16.37
CA HIS A 126 -8.39 0.04 15.15
C HIS A 126 -8.94 1.33 14.51
N VAL A 127 -9.18 2.35 15.34
CA VAL A 127 -9.68 3.64 14.88
C VAL A 127 -8.62 4.28 14.01
N ALA A 128 -8.99 4.71 12.81
CA ALA A 128 -8.05 5.16 11.80
C ALA A 128 -8.52 6.44 11.11
N LYS A 129 -7.54 7.21 10.63
CA LYS A 129 -7.74 8.34 9.72
C LYS A 129 -6.95 8.10 8.44
N SER A 130 -7.44 8.66 7.36
CA SER A 130 -6.71 8.72 6.10
C SER A 130 -5.73 9.88 6.11
N LEU A 131 -4.55 9.66 5.52
CA LEU A 131 -3.52 10.68 5.35
C LEU A 131 -3.24 10.89 3.87
N ILE A 132 -3.29 12.14 3.42
CA ILE A 132 -2.82 12.51 2.10
C ILE A 132 -1.28 12.50 2.12
N ILE A 133 -0.66 11.65 1.32
CA ILE A 133 0.79 11.54 1.20
C ILE A 133 1.28 11.98 -0.18
N ASP A 134 2.55 12.36 -0.24
CA ASP A 134 3.26 12.44 -1.51
C ASP A 134 3.61 11.02 -1.95
N THR A 135 3.23 10.66 -3.17
CA THR A 135 3.55 9.36 -3.77
C THR A 135 4.71 9.44 -4.75
N SER A 136 5.31 10.62 -4.95
CA SER A 136 6.54 10.74 -5.70
C SER A 136 7.67 10.00 -4.97
N PHE A 137 8.34 9.13 -5.70
CA PHE A 137 9.48 8.37 -5.21
C PHE A 137 10.46 8.19 -6.36
N ASP A 138 11.75 8.41 -6.09
CA ASP A 138 12.80 8.16 -7.08
C ASP A 138 13.13 6.66 -7.09
N TRP A 139 12.58 5.96 -8.08
CA TRP A 139 12.79 4.52 -8.24
C TRP A 139 14.16 4.19 -8.85
N GLU A 140 15.00 5.17 -9.20
CA GLU A 140 16.33 4.93 -9.80
C GLU A 140 16.31 4.03 -11.06
N ASN A 141 15.20 4.08 -11.83
CA ASN A 141 14.88 3.21 -12.97
C ASN A 141 14.55 1.74 -12.62
N ASP A 142 14.25 1.42 -11.37
CA ASP A 142 13.71 0.12 -10.98
C ASP A 142 12.41 -0.19 -11.72
N SER A 143 12.22 -1.46 -12.09
CA SER A 143 11.05 -1.92 -12.82
C SER A 143 10.77 -3.39 -12.56
N TRP A 144 9.56 -3.80 -12.91
CA TRP A 144 9.08 -5.16 -12.68
C TRP A 144 9.97 -6.22 -13.35
N ILE A 145 10.41 -7.19 -12.56
CA ILE A 145 11.15 -8.36 -13.06
C ILE A 145 10.17 -9.49 -13.38
N LYS A 146 10.15 -9.94 -14.63
CA LYS A 146 9.36 -11.09 -15.06
C LYS A 146 10.21 -12.37 -15.08
N ILE A 147 9.99 -13.25 -14.11
CA ILE A 147 10.59 -14.59 -14.05
C ILE A 147 9.58 -15.62 -14.57
N ASP A 148 10.04 -16.65 -15.28
CA ASP A 148 9.17 -17.78 -15.63
C ASP A 148 8.72 -18.47 -14.33
N PRO A 149 7.42 -18.75 -14.12
CA PRO A 149 6.97 -19.40 -12.89
C PRO A 149 7.66 -20.73 -12.58
N ARG A 150 8.21 -21.43 -13.58
CA ARG A 150 8.96 -22.69 -13.41
C ARG A 150 10.35 -22.49 -12.81
N ASP A 151 10.89 -21.29 -12.92
CA ASP A 151 12.21 -20.91 -12.42
C ASP A 151 12.13 -20.24 -11.04
N LEU A 152 10.92 -20.07 -10.47
CA LEU A 152 10.74 -19.44 -9.17
C LEU A 152 11.20 -20.34 -8.03
N ILE A 153 12.03 -19.77 -7.16
CA ILE A 153 12.38 -20.29 -5.84
C ILE A 153 11.88 -19.24 -4.86
N ILE A 154 10.72 -19.51 -4.27
CA ILE A 154 9.98 -18.57 -3.42
C ILE A 154 10.36 -18.80 -1.96
N TYR A 155 10.68 -17.73 -1.25
CA TYR A 155 10.81 -17.73 0.20
C TYR A 155 9.68 -16.91 0.82
N GLU A 156 8.80 -17.57 1.56
CA GLU A 156 7.75 -16.91 2.33
C GLU A 156 8.32 -16.38 3.64
N MET A 157 8.08 -15.11 3.94
CA MET A 157 8.60 -14.49 5.16
C MET A 157 7.70 -13.39 5.72
N HIS A 158 7.86 -13.14 7.01
CA HIS A 158 7.23 -12.05 7.73
C HIS A 158 8.25 -10.92 7.96
N ILE A 159 7.91 -9.68 7.60
CA ILE A 159 8.83 -8.52 7.69
C ILE A 159 9.46 -8.42 9.08
N ARG A 160 8.63 -8.55 10.12
CA ARG A 160 9.09 -8.44 11.50
C ARG A 160 10.06 -9.56 11.88
N ASP A 161 9.76 -10.78 11.48
CA ASP A 161 10.45 -11.98 12.01
C ASP A 161 11.87 -12.09 11.46
N MET A 162 12.10 -11.54 10.27
CA MET A 162 13.42 -11.59 9.62
C MET A 162 14.51 -10.89 10.43
N THR A 163 14.16 -9.90 11.25
CA THR A 163 15.15 -9.04 11.93
C THR A 163 14.79 -8.65 13.36
N ALA A 164 13.61 -9.01 13.89
CA ALA A 164 13.20 -8.64 15.25
C ALA A 164 14.05 -9.27 16.37
N HIS A 165 14.64 -10.44 16.15
CA HIS A 165 15.47 -11.07 17.17
C HIS A 165 16.79 -10.30 17.36
N HIS A 166 17.19 -10.04 18.61
CA HIS A 166 18.37 -9.22 18.93
C HIS A 166 19.69 -9.69 18.28
N THR A 167 19.82 -10.99 17.96
CA THR A 167 20.99 -11.52 17.25
C THR A 167 21.06 -11.14 15.78
N SER A 168 19.99 -10.56 15.21
CA SER A 168 20.01 -9.99 13.86
C SER A 168 21.04 -8.87 13.75
N GLY A 169 21.26 -8.10 14.82
CA GLY A 169 22.10 -6.90 14.79
C GLY A 169 21.53 -5.77 13.94
N SER A 170 20.26 -5.85 13.52
CA SER A 170 19.57 -4.83 12.75
C SER A 170 19.47 -3.52 13.54
N LYS A 171 19.62 -2.37 12.88
CA LYS A 171 19.42 -1.06 13.51
C LYS A 171 17.94 -0.72 13.66
N ASN A 172 17.11 -1.30 12.80
CA ASN A 172 15.66 -1.10 12.77
C ASN A 172 14.93 -2.46 12.87
N PRO A 173 15.10 -3.21 13.97
CA PRO A 173 14.65 -4.59 14.06
C PRO A 173 13.14 -4.72 13.85
N GLY A 174 12.77 -5.59 12.90
CA GLY A 174 11.40 -5.93 12.59
C GLY A 174 10.62 -4.92 11.75
N THR A 175 11.32 -4.05 11.00
CA THR A 175 10.75 -3.00 10.14
C THR A 175 11.11 -3.21 8.66
N TYR A 176 10.51 -2.43 7.75
CA TYR A 176 10.90 -2.38 6.34
C TYR A 176 12.37 -2.00 6.14
N HIS A 177 12.87 -0.97 6.84
CA HIS A 177 14.28 -0.59 6.80
C HIS A 177 15.17 -1.70 7.35
N GLY A 178 14.74 -2.31 8.46
CA GLY A 178 15.40 -3.46 9.03
C GLY A 178 15.57 -4.55 7.98
N LEU A 179 14.59 -4.80 7.12
CA LEU A 179 14.69 -5.86 6.11
C LEU A 179 15.82 -5.66 5.08
N VAL A 180 16.23 -4.41 4.82
CA VAL A 180 17.22 -4.03 3.79
C VAL A 180 18.56 -3.56 4.36
N ASP A 181 18.71 -3.46 5.70
CA ASP A 181 19.97 -3.08 6.35
C ASP A 181 21.14 -3.97 5.87
N PRO A 182 22.28 -3.42 5.42
CA PRO A 182 23.35 -4.19 4.79
C PRO A 182 24.20 -5.03 5.77
N ASP A 183 24.27 -4.63 7.04
CA ASP A 183 25.20 -5.17 8.04
C ASP A 183 24.53 -6.10 9.08
N GLN A 184 23.35 -6.64 8.77
CA GLN A 184 22.60 -7.49 9.69
C GLN A 184 22.68 -8.99 9.32
N LYS A 185 22.24 -9.84 10.25
CA LYS A 185 21.90 -11.23 9.98
C LYS A 185 20.42 -11.35 9.67
N GLY A 186 20.08 -12.06 8.61
CA GLY A 186 18.70 -12.17 8.10
C GLY A 186 18.42 -11.14 7.00
N GLY A 187 17.15 -10.78 6.85
CA GLY A 187 16.70 -9.84 5.81
C GLY A 187 16.91 -10.30 4.37
N ILE A 188 16.77 -9.35 3.43
CA ILE A 188 16.79 -9.63 1.98
C ILE A 188 18.16 -10.12 1.50
N ASP A 189 19.27 -9.58 2.00
CA ASP A 189 20.61 -9.99 1.56
C ASP A 189 20.90 -11.46 1.92
N HIS A 190 20.49 -11.91 3.11
CA HIS A 190 20.60 -13.31 3.49
C HIS A 190 19.75 -14.21 2.58
N VAL A 191 18.50 -13.82 2.32
CA VAL A 191 17.59 -14.57 1.42
C VAL A 191 18.19 -14.70 0.02
N LYS A 192 18.77 -13.62 -0.51
CA LYS A 192 19.47 -13.62 -1.79
C LYS A 192 20.70 -14.55 -1.79
N LYS A 193 21.52 -14.55 -0.72
CA LYS A 193 22.67 -15.45 -0.57
C LYS A 193 22.31 -16.93 -0.52
N MET A 194 21.09 -17.27 -0.09
CA MET A 194 20.58 -18.64 -0.15
C MET A 194 20.22 -19.11 -1.58
N GLY A 195 20.20 -18.20 -2.55
CA GLY A 195 19.83 -18.50 -3.94
C GLY A 195 18.34 -18.38 -4.26
N VAL A 196 17.56 -17.80 -3.34
CA VAL A 196 16.14 -17.45 -3.55
C VAL A 196 16.05 -16.31 -4.56
N ASN A 197 15.07 -16.37 -5.47
CA ASN A 197 14.85 -15.34 -6.49
C ASN A 197 13.47 -14.66 -6.41
N ALA A 198 12.60 -15.10 -5.50
CA ALA A 198 11.34 -14.45 -5.23
C ALA A 198 11.02 -14.51 -3.73
N VAL A 199 10.45 -13.41 -3.21
CA VAL A 199 10.03 -13.29 -1.82
C VAL A 199 8.51 -13.14 -1.80
N GLN A 200 7.84 -13.98 -1.00
CA GLN A 200 6.43 -13.80 -0.65
C GLN A 200 6.36 -13.21 0.74
N LEU A 201 5.91 -11.96 0.85
CA LEU A 201 5.66 -11.36 2.15
C LEU A 201 4.32 -11.84 2.69
N LEU A 202 4.27 -12.16 3.98
CA LEU A 202 3.01 -12.14 4.73
C LEU A 202 2.35 -10.74 4.63
N PRO A 203 1.06 -10.59 4.97
CA PRO A 203 0.31 -9.35 4.80
C PRO A 203 1.09 -8.08 5.15
N THR A 204 1.19 -7.17 4.18
CA THR A 204 1.90 -5.89 4.31
C THR A 204 0.98 -4.68 4.25
N GLN A 205 -0.32 -4.92 4.06
CA GLN A 205 -1.39 -3.92 4.09
C GLN A 205 -1.75 -3.64 5.55
N ASP A 206 -2.15 -2.41 5.88
CA ASP A 206 -2.53 -2.05 7.25
C ASP A 206 -3.65 -2.96 7.79
N PHE A 207 -3.42 -3.51 8.98
CA PHE A 207 -4.28 -4.47 9.66
C PHE A 207 -4.41 -4.17 11.15
N ALA A 208 -5.47 -4.71 11.75
CA ALA A 208 -5.67 -4.61 13.20
C ALA A 208 -4.68 -5.51 13.96
N ASN A 209 -3.52 -4.98 14.34
CA ASN A 209 -2.45 -5.69 15.04
C ASN A 209 -2.73 -5.89 16.55
N VAL A 210 -3.63 -5.09 17.12
CA VAL A 210 -4.13 -5.22 18.49
C VAL A 210 -5.46 -5.96 18.44
N GLU A 211 -5.55 -7.12 19.08
CA GLU A 211 -6.81 -7.85 19.17
C GLU A 211 -7.59 -7.48 20.44
N VAL A 212 -8.85 -7.90 20.48
CA VAL A 212 -9.68 -7.77 21.68
C VAL A 212 -8.97 -8.37 22.91
N PRO A 213 -9.06 -7.74 24.09
CA PRO A 213 -8.35 -8.19 25.29
C PRO A 213 -8.66 -9.64 25.69
N TYR A 214 -7.68 -10.35 26.25
CA TYR A 214 -7.86 -11.72 26.72
C TYR A 214 -8.48 -11.77 28.12
N LYS A 215 -9.67 -12.36 28.22
CA LYS A 215 -10.42 -12.59 29.47
C LYS A 215 -10.67 -11.34 30.32
N ASP A 216 -10.58 -10.15 29.74
CA ASP A 216 -10.90 -8.89 30.41
C ASP A 216 -12.40 -8.60 30.31
N LYS A 217 -13.14 -8.95 31.36
CA LYS A 217 -14.59 -8.72 31.44
C LYS A 217 -14.98 -7.25 31.57
N SER A 218 -14.02 -6.33 31.77
CA SER A 218 -14.29 -4.89 31.81
C SER A 218 -14.39 -4.28 30.40
N ALA A 219 -13.83 -4.94 29.39
CA ALA A 219 -13.94 -4.53 28.00
C ALA A 219 -15.34 -4.87 27.43
N SER A 220 -15.79 -4.07 26.45
CA SER A 220 -17.07 -4.33 25.76
C SER A 220 -17.07 -5.66 24.99
N VAL A 221 -15.89 -6.09 24.53
CA VAL A 221 -15.66 -7.38 23.88
C VAL A 221 -14.31 -7.91 24.37
N PHE A 222 -14.24 -9.21 24.70
CA PHE A 222 -13.01 -9.88 25.11
C PHE A 222 -12.95 -11.28 24.48
N ASN A 223 -11.73 -11.83 24.39
CA ASN A 223 -11.49 -13.15 23.85
C ASN A 223 -11.07 -14.17 24.94
N ASN A 224 -11.15 -15.45 24.61
CA ASN A 224 -10.70 -16.55 25.48
C ASN A 224 -9.72 -17.51 24.78
N TRP A 225 -9.19 -17.13 23.61
CA TRP A 225 -8.41 -18.00 22.72
C TRP A 225 -6.99 -17.49 22.46
N ASN A 226 -6.75 -16.18 22.44
CA ASN A 226 -5.42 -15.58 22.27
C ASN A 226 -4.99 -14.82 23.53
N PRO A 227 -4.10 -15.40 24.37
CA PRO A 227 -3.61 -14.74 25.58
C PRO A 227 -2.77 -13.50 25.32
N TYR A 228 -2.23 -13.32 24.11
CA TYR A 228 -1.41 -12.17 23.77
C TYR A 228 -2.22 -10.96 23.32
N ALA A 229 -3.48 -11.15 22.90
CA ALA A 229 -4.32 -10.12 22.30
C ALA A 229 -3.59 -9.36 21.16
N ARG A 230 -2.88 -10.12 20.31
CA ARG A 230 -2.11 -9.60 19.18
C ARG A 230 -2.33 -10.46 17.96
N ASN A 231 -2.61 -9.80 16.84
CA ASN A 231 -2.55 -10.38 15.52
C ASN A 231 -1.16 -10.10 14.96
N HIS A 232 -0.28 -11.09 15.02
CA HIS A 232 1.10 -10.92 14.56
C HIS A 232 1.25 -11.11 13.05
N TRP A 233 0.54 -12.07 12.46
CA TRP A 233 0.69 -12.42 11.04
C TRP A 233 0.03 -11.43 10.09
N GLY A 234 -0.95 -10.66 10.55
CA GLY A 234 -1.57 -9.60 9.75
C GLY A 234 -2.74 -10.02 8.86
N TYR A 235 -3.29 -11.24 9.03
CA TYR A 235 -4.45 -11.73 8.26
C TYR A 235 -5.80 -11.14 8.72
N MET A 236 -5.85 -9.81 8.94
CA MET A 236 -7.05 -9.02 9.23
C MET A 236 -6.92 -7.62 8.62
N THR A 237 -6.72 -7.56 7.30
CA THR A 237 -6.53 -6.31 6.55
C THR A 237 -7.68 -5.32 6.78
N THR A 238 -7.33 -4.08 7.12
CA THR A 238 -8.26 -2.96 7.22
C THR A 238 -8.14 -2.02 6.01
N PHE A 239 -6.91 -1.67 5.59
CA PHE A 239 -6.70 -0.79 4.44
C PHE A 239 -5.88 -1.49 3.36
N PHE A 240 -6.54 -1.88 2.27
CA PHE A 240 -5.92 -2.60 1.16
C PHE A 240 -4.94 -1.78 0.33
N PHE A 241 -5.01 -0.44 0.44
CA PHE A 241 -4.18 0.51 -0.32
C PHE A 241 -3.07 1.16 0.53
N ALA A 242 -3.10 0.98 1.85
CA ALA A 242 -2.10 1.54 2.76
C ALA A 242 -1.16 0.43 3.25
N PRO A 243 0.17 0.65 3.25
CA PRO A 243 1.10 -0.25 3.90
C PRO A 243 0.91 -0.24 5.42
N GLU A 244 1.24 -1.35 6.08
CA GLU A 244 1.18 -1.48 7.53
C GLU A 244 2.25 -0.60 8.21
N THR A 245 1.79 0.37 9.00
CA THR A 245 2.66 1.35 9.67
C THR A 245 3.42 0.76 10.86
N TYR A 246 2.95 -0.35 11.44
CA TYR A 246 3.65 -1.12 12.48
C TYR A 246 5.03 -1.64 12.04
N TYR A 247 5.26 -1.77 10.73
CA TYR A 247 6.56 -2.13 10.17
C TYR A 247 7.38 -0.91 9.71
N GLY A 248 6.89 0.32 9.89
CA GLY A 248 7.67 1.55 9.66
C GLY A 248 8.78 1.73 10.68
N SER A 249 9.92 2.30 10.27
CA SER A 249 11.02 2.62 11.19
C SER A 249 10.89 4.00 11.86
N ASP A 250 10.06 4.86 11.28
CA ASP A 250 9.78 6.24 11.70
C ASP A 250 8.28 6.48 11.97
N GLY A 251 7.47 5.41 11.93
CA GLY A 251 6.08 5.45 12.40
C GLY A 251 6.04 5.46 13.92
N THR A 252 5.43 6.49 14.51
CA THR A 252 5.13 6.57 15.96
C THR A 252 3.69 6.19 16.25
#